data_AF-A0A6V8QL12-F1
#
_entry.id   AF-A0A6V8QL12-F1
#
_cell.length_a   1.000
_cell.length_b   1.000
_cell.length_c   1.000
_cell.angle_alpha   90.00
_cell.angle_beta   90.00
_cell.angle_gamma   90.00
#
_symmetry.space_group_name_H-M   'P 1'
#
loop_
_entity.id
_entity.type
_entity.pdbx_description
1 polymer ?
#
loop_
_entity_poly.entity_id
_entity_poly.type
_entity_poly.pdbx_seq_one_letter_code
_entity_poly.pdbx_strand_id
1 'polypeptide(L)'
;MAAQEDDSPWQLPSSTSDDPQSIPQEAEAALPGRAYFSELGIVRRKPARGDAPPTLSKSCSDKIALKQCTSLISSLTSLLVNPANAYIDTLVLPKSQYSTIACERAFSAAGRMRSLVGMQWGEEYAFKPFKVEATTVEFEFSKRAVEARSSTISASNLAATWSASGFEETILGGVLQGRKQFDIRGASKTSRRQMWIKAKELSDTLSATDAGEHSALQEHFSSAGSYQDVKDGPLLAERRHVKSQVRQLSLKGWVQNQGDSGFGI
;
A
#
# COMPACT_ATOMS: atom_id res chain seq x y z
N MET A 1 4.89 9.83 14.62
CA MET A 1 6.14 9.57 15.37
C MET A 1 6.57 10.78 16.21
N ALA A 2 6.18 12.01 15.87
CA ALA A 2 6.54 13.22 16.64
C ALA A 2 5.58 13.54 17.82
N ALA A 3 4.61 12.67 18.12
CA ALA A 3 3.55 12.93 19.10
C ALA A 3 3.34 11.73 20.04
N GLN A 4 4.42 11.15 20.53
CA GLN A 4 4.39 10.03 21.47
C GLN A 4 5.03 10.49 22.78
N GLU A 5 4.29 10.37 23.89
CA GLU A 5 4.74 10.80 25.23
C GLU A 5 5.74 9.82 25.87
N ASP A 6 5.81 8.57 25.38
CA ASP A 6 6.77 7.56 25.79
C ASP A 6 7.43 6.91 24.56
N ASP A 7 8.72 7.17 24.38
CA ASP A 7 9.58 6.68 23.29
C ASP A 7 10.38 5.43 23.67
N SER A 8 10.14 4.87 24.86
CA SER A 8 10.86 3.69 25.36
C SER A 8 10.67 2.49 24.42
N PRO A 9 11.76 1.92 23.88
CA PRO A 9 11.70 0.65 23.17
C PRO A 9 11.18 -0.44 24.11
N TRP A 10 10.10 -1.13 23.74
CA TRP A 10 9.61 -2.30 24.47
C TRP A 10 10.71 -3.36 24.54
N GLN A 11 10.86 -4.01 25.69
CA GLN A 11 11.82 -5.11 25.87
C GLN A 11 11.61 -6.16 24.78
N LEU A 12 12.68 -6.41 24.03
CA LEU A 12 12.69 -7.49 23.06
C LEU A 12 12.55 -8.82 23.82
N PRO A 13 11.80 -9.80 23.30
CA PRO A 13 11.84 -11.14 23.85
C PRO A 13 13.30 -11.60 23.85
N SER A 14 13.81 -12.04 24.99
CA SER A 14 15.15 -12.61 25.10
C SER A 14 15.26 -13.75 24.09
N SER A 15 16.16 -13.61 23.12
CA SER A 15 16.53 -14.69 22.22
C SER A 15 17.28 -15.74 23.03
N THR A 16 16.57 -16.68 23.62
CA THR A 16 17.15 -17.89 24.19
C THR A 16 17.43 -18.87 23.06
N SER A 17 18.59 -18.70 22.42
CA SER A 17 19.21 -19.73 21.58
C SER A 17 20.72 -19.59 21.70
N ASP A 18 21.29 -20.33 22.65
CA ASP A 18 22.73 -20.55 22.81
C ASP A 18 23.24 -21.44 21.67
N ASP A 19 23.35 -20.90 20.45
CA ASP A 19 24.08 -21.54 19.36
C ASP A 19 24.91 -20.51 18.58
N PRO A 20 26.25 -20.47 18.73
CA PRO A 20 27.12 -19.40 18.19
C PRO A 20 27.27 -19.36 16.66
N GLN A 21 26.53 -20.15 15.87
CA GLN A 21 26.71 -20.23 14.41
C GLN A 21 25.46 -20.01 13.54
N SER A 22 24.36 -19.50 14.10
CA SER A 22 23.26 -19.02 13.27
C SER A 22 23.01 -17.54 13.54
N ILE A 23 23.40 -16.68 12.60
CA ILE A 23 22.78 -15.36 12.49
C ILE A 23 21.32 -15.65 12.11
N PRO A 24 20.30 -15.36 12.93
CA PRO A 24 18.94 -15.67 12.55
C PRO A 24 18.54 -14.71 11.43
N GLN A 25 18.59 -15.19 10.19
CA GLN A 25 17.98 -14.57 9.02
C GLN A 25 16.47 -14.32 9.26
N GLU A 26 15.89 -14.95 10.28
CA GLU A 26 14.54 -14.74 10.80
C GLU A 26 14.34 -13.41 11.53
N ALA A 27 15.36 -12.80 12.14
CA ALA A 27 15.23 -11.54 12.87
C ALA A 27 14.94 -10.35 11.91
N GLU A 28 15.50 -10.37 10.69
CA GLU A 28 15.15 -9.42 9.62
C GLU A 28 13.73 -9.62 9.08
N ALA A 29 13.19 -10.85 9.14
CA ALA A 29 11.84 -11.17 8.68
C ALA A 29 10.76 -10.85 9.74
N ALA A 30 11.15 -10.71 11.00
CA ALA A 30 10.28 -10.66 12.16
C ALA A 30 10.19 -9.26 12.79
N LEU A 31 9.93 -8.21 11.99
CA LEU A 31 9.57 -6.90 12.56
C LEU A 31 8.03 -6.73 12.56
N PRO A 32 7.33 -7.13 13.65
CA PRO A 32 5.92 -6.85 13.84
C PRO A 32 5.74 -5.40 14.31
N GLY A 33 4.90 -4.65 13.61
CA GLY A 33 4.25 -3.42 14.08
C GLY A 33 5.00 -2.56 15.11
N ARG A 34 4.67 -2.76 16.39
CA ARG A 34 4.99 -1.87 17.54
C ARG A 34 6.33 -2.14 18.24
N ALA A 35 7.12 -3.12 17.81
CA ALA A 35 8.47 -3.33 18.35
C ALA A 35 9.51 -2.57 17.51
N TYR A 36 10.74 -2.43 18.03
CA TYR A 36 11.89 -1.88 17.29
C TYR A 36 11.70 -0.43 16.79
N PHE A 37 11.17 0.47 17.63
CA PHE A 37 11.01 1.89 17.28
C PHE A 37 12.33 2.63 17.05
N SER A 38 13.41 2.16 17.68
CA SER A 38 14.78 2.62 17.47
C SER A 38 15.26 2.39 16.03
N GLU A 39 14.74 1.36 15.36
CA GLU A 39 15.09 1.06 13.97
C GLU A 39 14.32 1.98 13.03
N LEU A 40 15.01 3.00 12.52
CA LEU A 40 14.44 4.04 11.66
C LEU A 40 14.67 3.74 10.17
N GLY A 41 13.68 4.06 9.33
CA GLY A 41 13.80 3.94 7.86
C GLY A 41 13.48 2.55 7.29
N ILE A 42 13.24 1.55 8.14
CA ILE A 42 12.86 0.19 7.76
C ILE A 42 11.39 0.05 7.34
N VAL A 43 11.05 -1.05 6.66
CA VAL A 43 9.66 -1.43 6.34
C VAL A 43 8.93 -1.91 7.58
N ARG A 44 7.67 -1.50 7.76
CA ARG A 44 6.84 -1.87 8.91
C ARG A 44 5.53 -2.51 8.50
N ARG A 45 5.01 -3.41 9.36
CA ARG A 45 3.70 -4.06 9.20
C ARG A 45 2.67 -3.39 10.11
N LYS A 46 1.39 -3.49 9.73
CA LYS A 46 0.25 -3.36 10.66
C LYS A 46 0.13 -4.70 11.44
N PRO A 47 -0.64 -4.79 12.53
CA PRO A 47 -1.28 -3.72 13.29
C PRO A 47 -0.24 -2.95 14.10
N ALA A 48 -0.59 -1.73 14.52
CA ALA A 48 0.17 -1.10 15.57
C ALA A 48 -0.10 -1.81 16.90
N ARG A 49 -1.35 -2.09 17.29
CA ARG A 49 -1.66 -2.66 18.62
C ARG A 49 -1.09 -4.07 18.82
N GLY A 50 -0.58 -4.35 20.02
CA GLY A 50 0.03 -5.63 20.36
C GLY A 50 -0.97 -6.79 20.54
N ASP A 51 -2.25 -6.49 20.78
CA ASP A 51 -3.31 -7.48 20.94
C ASP A 51 -3.99 -7.88 19.62
N ALA A 52 -3.66 -7.20 18.53
CA ALA A 52 -4.24 -7.50 17.23
C ALA A 52 -3.43 -8.60 16.51
N PRO A 53 -4.11 -9.54 15.80
CA PRO A 53 -3.43 -10.59 15.05
C PRO A 53 -2.37 -10.03 14.08
N PRO A 54 -1.21 -10.69 13.92
CA PRO A 54 -0.20 -10.28 12.95
C PRO A 54 -0.79 -10.18 11.54
N THR A 55 -0.43 -9.12 10.80
CA THR A 55 -0.77 -9.01 9.37
C THR A 55 0.46 -8.69 8.53
N LEU A 56 0.47 -9.16 7.27
CA LEU A 56 1.48 -8.80 6.28
C LEU A 56 1.24 -7.43 5.64
N SER A 57 0.14 -6.75 5.97
CA SER A 57 -0.17 -5.41 5.50
C SER A 57 0.90 -4.41 5.90
N LYS A 58 1.57 -3.78 4.93
CA LYS A 58 2.58 -2.76 5.21
C LYS A 58 1.98 -1.43 5.66
N SER A 59 2.81 -0.62 6.31
CA SER A 59 2.47 0.74 6.72
C SER A 59 2.06 1.60 5.50
N CYS A 60 1.28 2.65 5.74
CA CYS A 60 0.90 3.56 4.67
C CYS A 60 2.12 4.28 4.09
N SER A 61 3.11 4.64 4.91
CA SER A 61 4.37 5.23 4.45
C SER A 61 5.14 4.31 3.51
N ASP A 62 5.20 3.00 3.78
CA ASP A 62 5.89 2.05 2.88
C ASP A 62 5.15 1.87 1.57
N LYS A 63 3.81 1.83 1.62
CA LYS A 63 2.97 1.79 0.42
C LYS A 63 3.14 3.05 -0.43
N ILE A 64 3.14 4.24 0.19
CA ILE A 64 3.35 5.52 -0.50
C ILE A 64 4.77 5.60 -1.08
N ALA A 65 5.80 5.16 -0.34
CA ALA A 65 7.16 5.13 -0.84
C ALA A 65 7.29 4.26 -2.11
N LEU A 66 6.66 3.08 -2.14
CA LEU A 66 6.62 2.23 -3.34
C LEU A 66 5.89 2.91 -4.52
N LYS A 67 4.96 3.82 -4.26
CA LYS A 67 4.22 4.57 -5.28
C LYS A 67 5.06 5.63 -5.98
N GLN A 68 6.18 6.06 -5.37
CA GLN A 68 7.18 6.89 -6.04
C GLN A 68 7.85 6.18 -7.21
N CYS A 69 7.78 4.85 -7.31
CA CYS A 69 8.36 4.08 -8.42
C CYS A 69 7.29 3.46 -9.31
N THR A 70 6.19 3.00 -8.71
CA THR A 70 5.17 2.19 -9.40
C THR A 70 3.95 2.97 -9.88
N SER A 71 3.95 4.30 -9.81
CA SER A 71 2.79 5.15 -10.07
C SER A 71 1.61 4.90 -9.11
N LEU A 72 0.73 5.89 -8.97
CA LEU A 72 -0.51 5.81 -8.18
C LEU A 72 -1.45 4.73 -8.71
N ILE A 73 -1.44 4.53 -10.03
CA ILE A 73 -2.34 3.61 -10.72
C ILE A 73 -2.16 2.17 -10.23
N SER A 74 -3.28 1.46 -10.07
CA SER A 74 -3.31 0.05 -9.67
C SER A 74 -2.71 -0.84 -10.77
N SER A 75 -2.39 -2.10 -10.48
CA SER A 75 -1.84 -2.98 -11.53
C SER A 75 -2.83 -3.29 -12.65
N LEU A 76 -4.13 -3.38 -12.37
CA LEU A 76 -5.09 -3.64 -13.45
C LEU A 76 -5.28 -2.38 -14.29
N THR A 77 -5.42 -1.24 -13.63
CA THR A 77 -5.62 0.04 -14.31
C THR A 77 -4.39 0.46 -15.11
N SER A 78 -3.17 0.05 -14.74
CA SER A 78 -1.96 0.33 -15.51
C SER A 78 -1.90 -0.42 -16.85
N LEU A 79 -2.78 -1.41 -17.06
CA LEU A 79 -2.94 -2.08 -18.35
C LEU A 79 -3.86 -1.30 -19.31
N LEU A 80 -4.64 -0.36 -18.76
CA LEU A 80 -5.64 0.43 -19.49
C LEU A 80 -5.21 1.90 -19.63
N VAL A 81 -4.38 2.39 -18.71
CA VAL A 81 -3.94 3.78 -18.63
C VAL A 81 -2.43 3.82 -18.41
N ASN A 82 -1.71 4.57 -19.24
CA ASN A 82 -0.27 4.72 -19.12
C ASN A 82 0.10 5.34 -17.73
N PRO A 83 0.94 4.67 -16.92
CA PRO A 83 1.25 5.11 -15.58
C PRO A 83 2.31 6.23 -15.48
N ALA A 84 3.00 6.59 -16.58
CA ALA A 84 4.17 7.48 -16.60
C ALA A 84 3.93 8.87 -15.98
N ASN A 85 2.68 9.36 -16.05
CA ASN A 85 2.28 10.69 -15.59
C ASN A 85 1.31 10.68 -14.39
N ALA A 86 1.11 9.52 -13.75
CA ALA A 86 0.19 9.39 -12.62
C ALA A 86 0.95 9.17 -11.30
N TYR A 87 1.87 10.08 -10.97
CA TYR A 87 2.65 10.05 -9.73
C TYR A 87 2.12 11.08 -8.73
N ILE A 88 2.44 10.87 -7.45
CA ILE A 88 2.17 11.88 -6.43
C ILE A 88 3.11 13.06 -6.71
N ASP A 89 2.58 14.27 -6.79
CA ASP A 89 3.38 15.49 -6.82
C ASP A 89 3.65 16.01 -5.39
N THR A 90 2.60 16.04 -4.56
CA THR A 90 2.66 16.58 -3.21
C THR A 90 1.86 15.72 -2.22
N LEU A 91 2.46 15.41 -1.07
CA LEU A 91 1.81 14.79 0.09
C LEU A 91 1.60 15.86 1.17
N VAL A 92 0.35 16.21 1.44
CA VAL A 92 0.00 17.19 2.47
C VAL A 92 -0.28 16.49 3.80
N LEU A 93 0.38 16.92 4.87
CA LEU A 93 0.20 16.40 6.22
C LEU A 93 -0.28 17.52 7.17
N PRO A 94 -1.06 17.21 8.22
CA PRO A 94 -1.34 18.18 9.28
C PRO A 94 -0.04 18.67 9.90
N LYS A 95 0.11 19.99 10.10
CA LYS A 95 1.31 20.62 10.66
C LYS A 95 1.70 20.02 12.02
N SER A 96 0.70 19.63 12.81
CA SER A 96 0.87 18.97 14.11
C SER A 96 1.46 17.56 14.06
N GLN A 97 1.42 16.90 12.90
CA GLN A 97 1.96 15.55 12.68
C GLN A 97 3.10 15.53 11.66
N TYR A 98 3.39 16.67 11.04
CA TYR A 98 4.48 16.83 10.10
C TYR A 98 5.84 16.83 10.83
N SER A 99 6.75 15.99 10.37
CA SER A 99 8.13 15.95 10.83
C SER A 99 9.02 15.88 9.60
N THR A 100 9.75 16.95 9.33
CA THR A 100 10.64 17.06 8.17
C THR A 100 11.64 15.90 8.15
N ILE A 101 12.35 15.66 9.26
CA ILE A 101 13.33 14.57 9.39
C ILE A 101 12.69 13.20 9.10
N ALA A 102 11.48 12.94 9.60
CA ALA A 102 10.81 11.66 9.37
C ALA A 102 10.37 11.50 7.91
N CYS A 103 9.89 12.57 7.29
CA CYS A 103 9.47 12.58 5.89
C CYS A 103 10.67 12.43 4.95
N GLU A 104 11.76 13.17 5.20
CA GLU A 104 13.01 13.05 4.47
C GLU A 104 13.54 11.61 4.52
N ARG A 105 13.62 11.03 5.72
CA ARG A 105 14.04 9.64 5.89
C ARG A 105 13.14 8.66 5.14
N ALA A 106 11.82 8.86 5.13
CA ALA A 106 10.87 7.91 4.57
C ALA A 106 10.69 7.99 3.05
N PHE A 107 10.77 9.20 2.47
CA PHE A 107 10.35 9.45 1.09
C PHE A 107 11.44 10.05 0.22
N SER A 108 12.39 10.81 0.78
CA SER A 108 13.31 11.62 -0.03
C SER A 108 14.51 10.85 -0.59
N ALA A 109 15.17 11.50 -1.55
CA ALA A 109 16.45 11.11 -2.12
C ALA A 109 17.62 11.08 -1.11
N ALA A 110 17.49 11.74 0.05
CA ALA A 110 18.48 11.68 1.12
C ALA A 110 18.19 10.57 2.14
N GLY A 111 16.98 10.01 2.12
CA GLY A 111 16.53 8.98 3.04
C GLY A 111 16.67 7.56 2.49
N ARG A 112 15.78 6.67 2.90
CA ARG A 112 15.77 5.26 2.48
C ARG A 112 15.59 5.05 0.97
N MET A 113 15.06 6.05 0.27
CA MET A 113 14.80 6.01 -1.17
C MET A 113 16.03 6.44 -2.01
N ARG A 114 17.15 6.81 -1.37
CA ARG A 114 18.38 7.28 -2.02
C ARG A 114 18.87 6.38 -3.15
N SER A 115 18.84 5.06 -2.94
CA SER A 115 19.33 4.08 -3.92
C SER A 115 18.51 4.02 -5.22
N LEU A 116 17.35 4.69 -5.26
CA LEU A 116 16.45 4.71 -6.41
C LEU A 116 16.54 6.02 -7.21
N VAL A 117 17.34 6.99 -6.76
CA VAL A 117 17.50 8.28 -7.43
C VAL A 117 18.04 8.08 -8.84
N GLY A 118 17.35 8.64 -9.83
CA GLY A 118 17.71 8.50 -11.25
C GLY A 118 17.28 7.18 -11.90
N MET A 119 16.68 6.25 -11.15
CA MET A 119 16.22 4.98 -11.74
C MET A 119 14.99 5.18 -12.62
N GLN A 120 15.04 4.52 -13.77
CA GLN A 120 13.97 4.45 -14.75
C GLN A 120 13.83 3.00 -15.24
N TRP A 121 12.60 2.59 -15.50
CA TRP A 121 12.20 1.25 -15.90
C TRP A 121 11.25 1.36 -17.08
N GLY A 122 11.79 1.11 -18.27
CA GLY A 122 11.08 1.36 -19.52
C GLY A 122 10.69 2.83 -19.70
N GLU A 123 9.57 3.05 -20.37
CA GLU A 123 9.00 4.39 -20.58
C GLU A 123 7.92 4.71 -19.54
N GLU A 124 7.41 3.68 -18.86
CA GLU A 124 6.21 3.75 -18.03
C GLU A 124 6.49 4.05 -16.56
N TYR A 125 7.69 3.68 -16.06
CA TYR A 125 8.01 3.78 -14.64
C TYR A 125 9.35 4.45 -14.38
N ALA A 126 9.38 5.30 -13.36
CA ALA A 126 10.60 5.90 -12.83
C ALA A 126 10.46 6.19 -11.35
N PHE A 127 11.58 6.42 -10.66
CA PHE A 127 11.54 7.03 -9.34
C PHE A 127 11.22 8.53 -9.47
N LYS A 128 10.02 8.92 -9.03
CA LYS A 128 9.55 10.30 -8.98
C LYS A 128 9.33 10.72 -7.52
N PRO A 129 10.25 11.50 -6.94
CA PRO A 129 10.06 12.02 -5.59
C PRO A 129 8.93 13.05 -5.57
N PHE A 130 8.30 13.21 -4.41
CA PHE A 130 7.25 14.20 -4.19
C PHE A 130 7.60 15.15 -3.04
N LYS A 131 6.93 16.30 -3.01
CA LYS A 131 7.04 17.26 -1.91
C LYS A 131 6.18 16.83 -0.74
N VAL A 132 6.63 17.13 0.47
CA VAL A 132 5.78 16.98 1.67
C VAL A 132 5.52 18.36 2.25
N GLU A 133 4.26 18.76 2.27
CA GLU A 133 3.82 20.07 2.76
C GLU A 133 2.98 19.92 4.02
N ALA A 134 3.00 20.95 4.86
CA ALA A 134 2.24 21.01 6.10
C ALA A 134 1.04 21.94 5.94
N THR A 135 -0.13 21.50 6.41
CA THR A 135 -1.35 22.33 6.46
C THR A 135 -1.78 22.61 7.90
N THR A 136 -2.36 23.77 8.14
CA THR A 136 -2.99 24.14 9.43
C THR A 136 -4.47 23.82 9.47
N VAL A 137 -5.05 23.29 8.38
CA VAL A 137 -6.44 22.85 8.36
C VAL A 137 -6.60 21.66 9.31
N GLU A 138 -7.49 21.81 10.30
CA GLU A 138 -7.87 20.76 11.23
C GLU A 138 -9.32 20.37 10.96
N PHE A 139 -9.57 19.07 10.83
CA PHE A 139 -10.92 18.55 10.61
C PHE A 139 -11.66 18.35 11.93
N GLU A 140 -12.99 18.45 11.91
CA GLU A 140 -13.85 18.32 13.10
C GLU A 140 -13.63 17.02 13.90
N PHE A 141 -13.29 15.93 13.19
CA PHE A 141 -13.03 14.61 13.77
C PHE A 141 -11.54 14.26 13.82
N SER A 142 -10.64 15.26 13.74
CA SER A 142 -9.21 15.04 13.99
C SER A 142 -8.99 14.63 15.45
N LYS A 143 -7.93 13.86 15.73
CA LYS A 143 -7.60 13.41 17.08
C LYS A 143 -7.58 14.59 18.07
N ARG A 144 -6.89 15.67 17.70
CA ARG A 144 -6.75 16.89 18.52
C ARG A 144 -8.09 17.59 18.75
N ALA A 145 -8.93 17.69 17.73
CA ALA A 145 -10.26 18.30 17.84
C ALA A 145 -11.17 17.49 18.78
N VAL A 146 -11.06 16.16 18.77
CA VAL A 146 -11.83 15.28 19.67
C VAL A 146 -11.25 15.31 21.10
N GLU A 147 -9.92 15.35 21.28
CA GLU A 147 -9.26 15.49 22.60
C GLU A 147 -9.74 16.72 23.37
N ALA A 148 -10.02 17.82 22.66
CA ALA A 148 -10.51 19.04 23.28
C ALA A 148 -11.92 18.92 23.88
N ARG A 149 -12.71 17.92 23.47
CA ARG A 149 -14.13 17.77 23.88
C ARG A 149 -14.49 16.40 24.44
N SER A 150 -13.56 15.45 24.47
CA SER A 150 -13.78 14.10 24.99
C SER A 150 -12.53 13.58 25.69
N SER A 151 -12.72 13.02 26.88
CA SER A 151 -11.67 12.33 27.64
C SER A 151 -11.30 10.96 27.08
N THR A 152 -12.16 10.39 26.23
CA THR A 152 -11.96 9.07 25.61
C THR A 152 -12.04 9.18 24.10
N ILE A 153 -11.08 8.59 23.40
CA ILE A 153 -10.99 8.63 21.94
C ILE A 153 -10.81 7.23 21.39
N SER A 154 -11.66 6.89 20.43
CA SER A 154 -11.55 5.68 19.65
C SER A 154 -11.56 6.03 18.16
N ALA A 155 -10.75 5.31 17.39
CA ALA A 155 -10.84 5.39 15.94
C ALA A 155 -12.14 4.70 15.48
N SER A 156 -12.82 5.30 14.50
CA SER A 156 -13.94 4.64 13.84
C SER A 156 -13.46 3.35 13.16
N ASN A 157 -14.30 2.30 13.23
CA ASN A 157 -14.08 1.05 12.51
C ASN A 157 -14.64 1.08 11.08
N LEU A 158 -15.27 2.18 10.68
CA LEU A 158 -15.75 2.43 9.33
C LEU A 158 -14.61 2.94 8.44
N ALA A 159 -14.63 2.53 7.18
CA ALA A 159 -13.88 3.19 6.12
C ALA A 159 -14.86 3.67 5.05
N ALA A 160 -14.84 4.97 4.77
CA ALA A 160 -15.67 5.60 3.76
C ALA A 160 -14.81 5.96 2.54
N THR A 161 -15.37 5.77 1.34
CA THR A 161 -14.77 6.18 0.08
C THR A 161 -15.79 6.98 -0.71
N TRP A 162 -15.34 8.09 -1.30
CA TRP A 162 -16.14 8.93 -2.17
C TRP A 162 -15.31 9.38 -3.38
N SER A 163 -15.95 9.56 -4.53
CA SER A 163 -15.37 10.24 -5.69
C SER A 163 -16.39 11.13 -6.39
N ALA A 164 -15.90 12.12 -7.13
CA ALA A 164 -16.71 13.02 -7.94
C ALA A 164 -17.48 12.31 -9.06
N SER A 165 -17.12 11.07 -9.42
CA SER A 165 -17.87 10.26 -10.39
C SER A 165 -19.16 9.66 -9.80
N GLY A 166 -19.54 10.04 -8.58
CA GLY A 166 -20.70 9.50 -7.87
C GLY A 166 -20.44 8.14 -7.22
N PHE A 167 -19.18 7.73 -7.07
CA PHE A 167 -18.86 6.54 -6.29
C PHE A 167 -18.86 6.93 -4.80
N GLU A 168 -19.72 6.30 -4.02
CA GLU A 168 -19.74 6.41 -2.57
C GLU A 168 -19.89 5.00 -1.97
N GLU A 169 -19.09 4.69 -0.96
CA GLU A 169 -19.10 3.40 -0.30
C GLU A 169 -18.62 3.52 1.14
N THR A 170 -19.36 2.92 2.08
CA THR A 170 -18.91 2.73 3.46
C THR A 170 -18.76 1.23 3.73
N ILE A 171 -17.58 0.84 4.20
CA ILE A 171 -17.26 -0.54 4.58
C ILE A 171 -16.96 -0.65 6.08
N LEU A 172 -17.31 -1.80 6.64
CA LEU A 172 -17.04 -2.21 8.00
C LEU A 172 -16.38 -3.59 7.97
N GLY A 173 -15.17 -3.72 8.50
CA GLY A 173 -14.45 -5.00 8.51
C GLY A 173 -14.18 -5.58 7.11
N GLY A 174 -14.03 -4.73 6.09
CA GLY A 174 -13.70 -5.14 4.72
C GLY A 174 -14.89 -5.48 3.83
N VAL A 175 -16.13 -5.36 4.32
CA VAL A 175 -17.36 -5.55 3.54
C VAL A 175 -18.27 -4.34 3.63
N LEU A 176 -19.17 -4.17 2.66
CA LEU A 176 -20.19 -3.12 2.66
C LEU A 176 -20.95 -3.09 3.99
N GLN A 177 -21.13 -1.90 4.56
CA GLN A 177 -21.88 -1.74 5.79
C GLN A 177 -23.28 -2.35 5.67
N GLY A 178 -23.68 -3.12 6.69
CA GLY A 178 -24.95 -3.85 6.68
C GLY A 178 -24.92 -5.21 5.98
N ARG A 179 -23.78 -5.63 5.41
CA ARG A 179 -23.61 -6.98 4.82
C ARG A 179 -22.84 -7.91 5.76
N LYS A 180 -23.10 -9.21 5.61
CA LYS A 180 -22.40 -10.27 6.35
C LYS A 180 -20.98 -10.44 5.81
N GLN A 181 -20.02 -10.65 6.69
CA GLN A 181 -18.66 -11.05 6.29
C GLN A 181 -18.72 -12.32 5.44
N PHE A 182 -17.85 -12.41 4.44
CA PHE A 182 -17.78 -13.50 3.46
C PHE A 182 -18.99 -13.65 2.51
N ASP A 183 -20.03 -12.81 2.60
CA ASP A 183 -21.03 -12.70 1.53
C ASP A 183 -20.41 -11.92 0.36
N ILE A 184 -20.31 -12.57 -0.80
CA ILE A 184 -19.75 -11.98 -2.02
C ILE A 184 -20.51 -10.73 -2.48
N ARG A 185 -21.81 -10.62 -2.17
CA ARG A 185 -22.64 -9.44 -2.46
C ARG A 185 -22.28 -8.25 -1.56
N GLY A 186 -21.56 -8.50 -0.46
CA GLY A 186 -20.99 -7.50 0.41
C GLY A 186 -19.59 -7.04 0.02
N ALA A 187 -19.03 -7.53 -1.10
CA ALA A 187 -17.72 -7.09 -1.56
C ALA A 187 -17.73 -5.61 -1.99
N SER A 188 -16.73 -4.86 -1.56
CA SER A 188 -16.46 -3.50 -2.04
C SER A 188 -16.33 -3.45 -3.57
N LYS A 189 -16.81 -2.39 -4.21
CA LYS A 189 -16.55 -2.12 -5.64
C LYS A 189 -15.06 -1.93 -5.94
N THR A 190 -14.27 -1.56 -4.94
CA THR A 190 -12.80 -1.43 -5.04
C THR A 190 -12.05 -2.71 -4.62
N SER A 191 -12.76 -3.79 -4.30
CA SER A 191 -12.16 -5.10 -4.05
C SER A 191 -11.45 -5.64 -5.29
N ARG A 192 -10.44 -6.49 -5.10
CA ARG A 192 -9.68 -7.07 -6.21
C ARG A 192 -10.57 -7.79 -7.23
N ARG A 193 -11.58 -8.52 -6.75
CA ARG A 193 -12.54 -9.24 -7.60
C ARG A 193 -13.35 -8.28 -8.46
N GLN A 194 -13.97 -7.27 -7.86
CA GLN A 194 -14.78 -6.30 -8.59
C GLN A 194 -13.92 -5.49 -9.58
N MET A 195 -12.72 -5.09 -9.18
CA MET A 195 -11.77 -4.40 -10.06
C MET A 195 -11.34 -5.27 -11.25
N TRP A 196 -11.13 -6.59 -11.05
CA TRP A 196 -10.81 -7.51 -12.15
C TRP A 196 -11.97 -7.68 -13.11
N ILE A 197 -13.19 -7.90 -12.60
CA ILE A 197 -14.40 -7.97 -13.44
C ILE A 197 -14.53 -6.72 -14.30
N LYS A 198 -14.39 -5.52 -13.70
CA LYS A 198 -14.48 -4.26 -14.43
C LYS A 198 -13.36 -4.05 -15.45
N ALA A 199 -12.14 -4.47 -15.15
CA ALA A 199 -11.05 -4.41 -16.11
C ALA A 199 -11.29 -5.34 -17.31
N LYS A 200 -11.81 -6.56 -17.08
CA LYS A 200 -12.16 -7.51 -18.13
C LYS A 200 -13.31 -7.00 -19.01
N GLU A 201 -14.41 -6.54 -18.41
CA GLU A 201 -15.55 -5.97 -19.14
C GLU A 201 -15.12 -4.82 -20.06
N LEU A 202 -14.23 -3.94 -19.56
CA LEU A 202 -13.70 -2.85 -20.35
C LEU A 202 -12.79 -3.34 -21.49
N SER A 203 -11.92 -4.33 -21.24
CA SER A 203 -11.08 -4.88 -22.32
C SER A 203 -11.88 -5.58 -23.42
N ASP A 204 -12.99 -6.25 -23.06
CA ASP A 204 -13.91 -6.86 -24.02
C ASP A 204 -14.59 -5.78 -24.87
N THR A 205 -15.01 -4.68 -24.25
CA THR A 205 -15.65 -3.55 -24.93
C THR A 205 -14.69 -2.83 -25.89
N LEU A 206 -13.45 -2.59 -25.46
CA LEU A 206 -12.42 -1.95 -26.28
C LEU A 206 -12.14 -2.79 -27.53
N SER A 207 -11.82 -4.08 -27.34
CA SER A 207 -11.49 -5.00 -28.44
C SER A 207 -12.61 -5.14 -29.47
N ALA A 208 -13.87 -5.02 -29.05
CA ALA A 208 -15.02 -5.00 -29.96
C ALA A 208 -15.17 -3.68 -30.73
N THR A 209 -14.71 -2.56 -30.16
CA THR A 209 -14.87 -1.22 -30.72
C THR A 209 -13.76 -0.88 -31.72
N ASP A 210 -12.54 -1.34 -31.49
CA ASP A 210 -11.34 -1.00 -32.27
C ASP A 210 -10.91 -2.09 -33.28
N ALA A 211 -11.82 -2.99 -33.64
CA ALA A 211 -11.55 -4.11 -34.54
C ALA A 211 -10.37 -5.02 -34.10
N GLY A 212 -10.11 -5.11 -32.79
CA GLY A 212 -9.17 -6.06 -32.21
C GLY A 212 -7.76 -5.50 -31.96
N GLU A 213 -7.55 -4.18 -32.07
CA GLU A 213 -6.29 -3.52 -31.72
C GLU A 213 -5.87 -3.83 -30.27
N HIS A 214 -6.84 -3.99 -29.35
CA HIS A 214 -6.59 -4.32 -27.94
C HIS A 214 -6.81 -5.81 -27.60
N SER A 215 -6.84 -6.71 -28.59
CA SER A 215 -7.04 -8.15 -28.39
C SER A 215 -6.05 -8.80 -27.40
N ALA A 216 -4.79 -8.35 -27.38
CA ALA A 216 -3.80 -8.84 -26.42
C ALA A 216 -4.16 -8.53 -24.97
N LEU A 217 -4.82 -7.39 -24.71
CA LEU A 217 -5.29 -7.02 -23.38
C LEU A 217 -6.51 -7.86 -22.97
N GLN A 218 -7.43 -8.07 -23.90
CA GLN A 218 -8.57 -8.97 -23.68
C GLN A 218 -8.09 -10.39 -23.36
N GLU A 219 -7.12 -10.91 -24.11
CA GLU A 219 -6.55 -12.23 -23.91
C GLU A 219 -5.85 -12.32 -22.54
N HIS A 220 -5.13 -11.27 -22.13
CA HIS A 220 -4.47 -11.21 -20.82
C HIS A 220 -5.46 -11.37 -19.64
N PHE A 221 -6.67 -10.83 -19.75
CA PHE A 221 -7.69 -11.01 -18.71
C PHE A 221 -8.50 -12.31 -18.87
N SER A 222 -8.76 -12.75 -20.10
CA SER A 222 -9.64 -13.90 -20.38
C SER A 222 -8.96 -15.25 -20.21
N SER A 223 -7.65 -15.33 -20.44
CA SER A 223 -6.85 -16.56 -20.25
C SER A 223 -6.48 -16.84 -18.79
N ALA A 224 -6.63 -15.86 -17.89
CA ALA A 224 -6.24 -15.98 -16.50
C ALA A 224 -7.26 -16.80 -15.69
N GLY A 225 -6.82 -17.94 -15.15
CA GLY A 225 -7.63 -18.78 -14.27
C GLY A 225 -7.82 -18.22 -12.86
N SER A 226 -6.90 -17.35 -12.43
CA SER A 226 -6.91 -16.69 -11.13
C SER A 226 -6.43 -15.25 -11.20
N TYR A 227 -6.75 -14.47 -10.17
CA TYR A 227 -6.24 -13.11 -10.04
C TYR A 227 -4.70 -13.08 -9.99
N GLN A 228 -4.07 -14.11 -9.43
CA GLN A 228 -2.61 -14.25 -9.45
C GLN A 228 -2.08 -14.39 -10.87
N ASP A 229 -2.75 -15.17 -11.73
CA ASP A 229 -2.34 -15.33 -13.14
C ASP A 229 -2.38 -13.99 -13.89
N VAL A 230 -3.41 -13.17 -13.67
CA VAL A 230 -3.43 -11.79 -14.19
C VAL A 230 -2.21 -11.02 -13.68
N LYS A 231 -1.94 -11.09 -12.37
CA LYS A 231 -0.82 -10.36 -11.77
C LYS A 231 0.54 -10.82 -12.30
N ASP A 232 0.67 -12.07 -12.72
CA ASP A 232 1.88 -12.74 -13.23
C ASP A 232 1.98 -12.78 -14.76
N GLY A 233 0.93 -12.37 -15.47
CA GLY A 233 0.93 -12.30 -16.92
C GLY A 233 1.95 -11.29 -17.48
N PRO A 234 2.29 -11.41 -18.77
CA PRO A 234 3.42 -10.70 -19.39
C PRO A 234 3.27 -9.18 -19.39
N LEU A 235 2.05 -8.67 -19.55
CA LEU A 235 1.78 -7.22 -19.56
C LEU A 235 2.09 -6.52 -18.23
N LEU A 236 2.29 -7.27 -17.15
CA LEU A 236 2.67 -6.73 -15.83
C LEU A 236 4.10 -7.08 -15.43
N ALA A 237 4.91 -7.67 -16.33
CA ALA A 237 6.28 -8.07 -16.05
C ALA A 237 7.14 -6.89 -15.59
N GLU A 238 7.11 -5.76 -16.31
CA GLU A 238 7.88 -4.56 -15.94
C GLU A 238 7.48 -4.04 -14.57
N ARG A 239 6.17 -3.95 -14.30
CA ARG A 239 5.66 -3.54 -12.98
C ARG A 239 6.12 -4.48 -11.86
N ARG A 240 6.17 -5.79 -12.11
CA ARG A 240 6.71 -6.76 -11.14
C ARG A 240 8.21 -6.54 -10.93
N HIS A 241 8.96 -6.29 -12.01
CA HIS A 241 10.39 -5.99 -11.95
C HIS A 241 10.67 -4.75 -11.10
N VAL A 242 9.99 -3.63 -11.36
CA VAL A 242 10.06 -2.39 -10.56
C VAL A 242 9.81 -2.69 -9.08
N LYS A 243 8.72 -3.40 -8.75
CA LYS A 243 8.40 -3.75 -7.36
C LYS A 243 9.49 -4.58 -6.70
N SER A 244 10.07 -5.53 -7.44
CA SER A 244 11.15 -6.38 -6.93
C SER A 244 12.38 -5.54 -6.59
N GLN A 245 12.85 -4.72 -7.52
CA GLN A 245 14.01 -3.87 -7.31
C GLN A 245 13.81 -2.87 -6.17
N VAL A 246 12.67 -2.19 -6.10
CA VAL A 246 12.38 -1.24 -5.01
C VAL A 246 12.41 -1.90 -3.64
N ARG A 247 11.89 -3.14 -3.53
CA ARG A 247 11.94 -3.91 -2.28
C ARG A 247 13.35 -4.32 -1.91
N GLN A 248 14.18 -4.69 -2.88
CA GLN A 248 15.56 -5.08 -2.64
C GLN A 248 16.45 -3.88 -2.25
N LEU A 249 16.24 -2.73 -2.90
CA LEU A 249 17.13 -1.58 -2.77
C LEU A 249 16.74 -0.63 -1.63
N SER A 250 15.45 -0.37 -1.43
CA SER A 250 14.97 0.69 -0.51
C SER A 250 13.92 0.25 0.50
N LEU A 251 13.16 -0.81 0.21
CA LEU A 251 12.13 -1.35 1.10
C LEU A 251 12.48 -2.76 1.57
N LYS A 252 13.71 -2.91 2.09
CA LYS A 252 14.25 -4.17 2.62
C LYS A 252 13.36 -4.73 3.73
N GLY A 253 13.25 -6.05 3.81
CA GLY A 253 12.33 -6.73 4.73
C GLY A 253 10.85 -6.73 4.29
N TRP A 254 10.53 -6.27 3.08
CA TRP A 254 9.16 -6.38 2.57
C TRP A 254 8.79 -7.85 2.27
N VAL A 255 8.15 -8.50 3.24
CA VAL A 255 7.47 -9.79 3.01
C VAL A 255 6.18 -9.60 2.20
N GLN A 256 6.03 -10.30 1.08
CA GLN A 256 4.84 -10.27 0.22
C GLN A 256 3.71 -11.14 0.80
N ASN A 257 2.46 -10.68 0.67
CA ASN A 257 1.30 -11.53 0.92
C ASN A 257 1.06 -12.42 -0.31
N GLN A 258 0.98 -13.74 -0.11
CA GLN A 258 0.74 -14.73 -1.17
C GLN A 258 -0.64 -15.40 -1.07
N GLY A 259 -1.40 -15.17 0.02
CA GLY A 259 -2.60 -15.94 0.32
C GLY A 259 -3.92 -15.37 -0.22
N ASP A 260 -3.90 -14.28 -0.99
CA ASP A 260 -5.10 -13.47 -1.25
C ASP A 260 -5.36 -13.14 -2.73
N SER A 261 -4.82 -13.97 -3.64
CA SER A 261 -4.89 -13.82 -5.10
C SER A 261 -5.27 -15.09 -5.87
N GLY A 262 -5.40 -16.24 -5.22
CA GLY A 262 -5.72 -17.53 -5.88
C GLY A 262 -7.19 -17.74 -6.27
N PHE A 263 -7.99 -16.68 -6.46
CA PHE A 263 -9.41 -16.77 -6.80
C PHE A 263 -9.66 -16.43 -8.27
N GLY A 264 -10.71 -17.01 -8.89
CA GLY A 264 -11.20 -16.69 -10.24
C GLY A 264 -12.41 -15.73 -10.24
N ILE A 265 -12.84 -15.26 -11.42
CA ILE A 265 -14.06 -14.44 -11.60
C ILE A 265 -15.12 -15.12 -12.45
#